data_AF-A0A7K6ERD2-F1
#
_entry.id   AF-A0A7K6ERD2-F1
#
_cell.length_a   1.000
_cell.length_b   1.000
_cell.length_c   1.000
_cell.angle_alpha   90.00
_cell.angle_beta   90.00
_cell.angle_gamma   90.00
#
_symmetry.space_group_name_H-M   'P 1'
#
loop_
_entity.id
_entity.type
_entity.pdbx_description
1 polymer ?
#
loop_
_entity_poly.entity_id
_entity_poly.type
_entity_poly.pdbx_seq_one_letter_code
_entity_poly.pdbx_strand_id
1 'polypeptide(L)'
;QEAASAVLVSVGRRFLNKVMEEILGKFQPGILPHPFVLRTFGDLAAANVFGMVPFLNSILGTLLPMLGMAKADSMKCEFCYALQRFSESIQEYLANLAEAPD
;
A
#
# COMPACT_ATOMS: atom_id res chain seq x y z
N GLN A 1 -10.64 -4.41 -12.86
CA GLN A 1 -10.24 -3.67 -11.65
C GLN A 1 -8.88 -2.97 -11.80
N GLU A 2 -8.07 -3.35 -12.78
CA GLU A 2 -6.81 -2.66 -13.12
C GLU A 2 -6.98 -1.16 -13.42
N ALA A 3 -7.96 -0.78 -14.26
CA ALA A 3 -8.25 0.63 -14.53
C ALA A 3 -8.61 1.43 -13.27
N ALA A 4 -9.35 0.83 -12.33
CA ALA A 4 -9.68 1.47 -11.06
C ALA A 4 -8.45 1.64 -10.15
N SER A 5 -7.54 0.65 -10.13
CA SER A 5 -6.24 0.76 -9.45
C SER A 5 -5.43 1.91 -10.03
N ALA A 6 -5.31 2.00 -11.36
CA ALA A 6 -4.59 3.07 -12.03
C ALA A 6 -5.19 4.46 -11.73
N VAL A 7 -6.52 4.58 -11.71
CA VAL A 7 -7.19 5.83 -11.31
C VAL A 7 -6.85 6.19 -9.86
N LEU A 8 -6.95 5.25 -8.92
CA LEU A 8 -6.61 5.50 -7.51
C LEU A 8 -5.15 5.95 -7.33
N VAL A 9 -4.21 5.31 -8.03
CA VAL A 9 -2.79 5.71 -8.01
C VAL A 9 -2.61 7.13 -8.55
N SER A 10 -3.29 7.47 -9.65
CA SER A 10 -3.21 8.80 -10.24
C SER A 10 -3.78 9.89 -9.32
N VAL A 11 -4.90 9.62 -8.65
CA VAL A 11 -5.54 10.55 -7.70
C VAL A 11 -4.71 10.67 -6.42
N GLY A 12 -4.13 9.55 -5.95
CA GLY A 12 -3.26 9.49 -4.78
C GLY A 12 -2.03 10.39 -4.89
N ARG A 13 -1.57 10.71 -6.11
CA ARG A 13 -0.48 11.68 -6.32
C ARG A 13 -0.75 13.08 -5.78
N ARG A 14 -2.01 13.46 -5.65
CA ARG A 14 -2.39 14.80 -5.19
C ARG A 14 -3.30 14.80 -3.96
N PHE A 15 -4.01 13.71 -3.71
CA PHE A 15 -5.00 13.61 -2.64
C PHE A 15 -4.83 12.37 -1.77
N LEU A 16 -3.57 11.96 -1.55
CA LEU A 16 -3.25 10.69 -0.87
C LEU A 16 -4.00 10.49 0.43
N ASN A 17 -4.02 11.48 1.33
CA ASN A 17 -4.67 11.36 2.64
C ASN A 17 -6.15 11.00 2.53
N LYS A 18 -6.89 11.61 1.59
CA LYS A 18 -8.32 11.30 1.36
C LYS A 18 -8.50 9.90 0.77
N VAL A 19 -7.61 9.49 -0.13
CA VAL A 19 -7.61 8.14 -0.70
C VAL A 19 -7.33 7.11 0.39
N MET A 20 -6.35 7.36 1.26
CA MET A 20 -5.99 6.47 2.36
C MET A 20 -7.08 6.39 3.43
N GLU A 21 -7.72 7.51 3.79
CA GLU A 21 -8.85 7.53 4.73
C GLU A 21 -9.99 6.61 4.27
N GLU A 22 -10.39 6.71 2.99
CA GLU A 22 -11.45 5.89 2.40
C GLU A 22 -11.06 4.42 2.25
N ILE A 23 -9.83 4.12 1.84
CA ILE A 23 -9.36 2.74 1.63
C ILE A 23 -9.15 2.05 2.98
N LEU A 24 -8.47 2.71 3.92
CA LEU A 24 -8.18 2.13 5.24
C LEU A 24 -9.47 1.91 6.06
N GLY A 25 -10.48 2.76 5.92
CA GLY A 25 -11.78 2.56 6.58
C GLY A 25 -12.49 1.26 6.16
N LYS A 26 -12.15 0.71 4.99
CA LYS A 26 -12.72 -0.55 4.45
C LYS A 26 -11.75 -1.72 4.54
N PHE A 27 -10.52 -1.48 4.98
CA PHE A 27 -9.44 -2.46 5.03
C PHE A 27 -9.29 -3.01 6.44
N GLN A 28 -9.97 -4.13 6.71
CA GLN A 28 -10.11 -4.69 8.07
C GLN A 28 -9.26 -5.95 8.26
N PRO A 29 -8.67 -6.15 9.46
CA PRO A 29 -7.85 -7.33 9.75
C PRO A 29 -8.67 -8.63 9.67
N GLY A 30 -8.02 -9.72 9.24
CA GLY A 30 -8.62 -11.06 9.19
C GLY A 30 -9.56 -11.32 8.01
N ILE A 31 -9.71 -10.37 7.09
CA ILE A 31 -10.44 -10.55 5.82
C ILE A 31 -9.45 -10.39 4.68
N LEU A 32 -9.24 -11.44 3.86
CA LEU A 32 -8.36 -11.32 2.70
C LEU A 32 -8.91 -10.29 1.71
N PRO A 33 -8.13 -9.26 1.36
CA PRO A 33 -8.56 -8.27 0.39
C PRO A 33 -8.54 -8.85 -1.01
N HIS A 34 -9.18 -8.15 -1.94
CA HIS A 34 -9.02 -8.45 -3.35
C HIS A 34 -7.55 -8.21 -3.77
N PRO A 35 -6.94 -9.06 -4.62
CA PRO A 35 -5.54 -8.94 -5.08
C PRO A 35 -5.13 -7.53 -5.51
N PHE A 36 -6.02 -6.84 -6.24
CA PHE A 36 -5.75 -5.48 -6.72
C PHE A 36 -5.61 -4.44 -5.61
N VAL A 37 -6.17 -4.65 -4.41
CA VAL A 37 -5.99 -3.72 -3.29
C VAL A 37 -4.53 -3.73 -2.82
N LEU A 38 -3.92 -4.91 -2.72
CA LEU A 38 -2.49 -5.05 -2.41
C LEU A 38 -1.63 -4.38 -3.47
N ARG A 39 -1.96 -4.61 -4.74
CA ARG A 39 -1.29 -3.97 -5.87
C ARG A 39 -1.39 -2.45 -5.83
N THR A 40 -2.59 -1.91 -5.60
CA THR A 40 -2.81 -0.46 -5.45
C THR A 40 -1.97 0.12 -4.33
N PHE A 41 -1.86 -0.55 -3.17
CA PHE A 41 -0.98 -0.08 -2.09
C PHE A 41 0.48 -0.05 -2.51
N GLY A 42 0.98 -1.10 -3.18
CA GLY A 42 2.36 -1.13 -3.68
C GLY A 42 2.64 -0.03 -4.70
N ASP A 43 1.69 0.22 -5.61
CA ASP A 43 1.80 1.26 -6.63
C ASP A 43 1.75 2.68 -6.02
N LEU A 44 0.88 2.91 -5.03
CA LEU A 44 0.82 4.15 -4.27
C LEU A 44 2.12 4.40 -3.50
N ALA A 45 2.67 3.37 -2.84
CA ALA A 45 3.91 3.48 -2.06
C ALA A 45 5.09 3.93 -2.92
N ALA A 46 5.14 3.48 -4.17
CA ALA A 46 6.16 3.90 -5.11
C ALA A 46 5.87 5.22 -5.82
N ALA A 47 4.60 5.58 -6.00
CA ALA A 47 4.24 6.84 -6.62
C ALA A 47 4.30 8.02 -5.64
N ASN A 48 4.18 7.76 -4.33
CA ASN A 48 4.06 8.79 -3.28
C ASN A 48 4.78 8.36 -2.00
N VAL A 49 6.11 8.29 -2.06
CA VAL A 49 6.94 7.79 -0.96
C VAL A 49 6.68 8.52 0.36
N PHE A 50 6.84 9.84 0.40
CA PHE A 50 6.64 10.64 1.62
C PHE A 50 5.24 10.56 2.18
N GLY A 51 4.23 10.53 1.31
CA GLY A 51 2.85 10.44 1.73
C GLY A 51 2.47 9.05 2.23
N MET A 52 3.05 7.98 1.70
CA MET A 52 2.65 6.60 2.01
C MET A 52 3.34 6.03 3.24
N VAL A 53 4.63 6.34 3.46
CA VAL A 53 5.42 5.79 4.58
C VAL A 53 4.72 5.95 5.94
N PRO A 54 4.10 7.11 6.28
CA PRO A 54 3.35 7.27 7.53
C PRO A 54 2.20 6.25 7.73
N PHE A 55 1.60 5.74 6.65
CA PHE A 55 0.51 4.77 6.71
C PHE A 55 0.97 3.30 6.73
N LEU A 56 2.22 3.02 6.32
CA LEU A 56 2.69 1.64 6.12
C LEU A 56 2.61 0.80 7.39
N ASN A 57 2.84 1.39 8.56
CA ASN A 57 2.76 0.65 9.83
C ASN A 57 1.32 0.12 10.09
N SER A 58 0.30 0.94 9.81
CA SER A 58 -1.11 0.54 9.93
C SER A 58 -1.49 -0.53 8.91
N ILE A 59 -1.03 -0.37 7.66
CA ILE A 59 -1.28 -1.34 6.58
C ILE A 59 -0.64 -2.69 6.94
N LEU A 60 0.63 -2.70 7.35
CA LEU A 60 1.36 -3.92 7.73
C LEU A 60 0.72 -4.61 8.93
N GLY A 61 0.32 -3.85 9.96
CA GLY A 61 -0.39 -4.40 11.11
C GLY A 61 -1.71 -5.08 10.72
N THR A 62 -2.43 -4.50 9.76
CA THR A 62 -3.69 -5.07 9.23
C THR A 62 -3.45 -6.32 8.38
N LEU A 63 -2.36 -6.34 7.59
CA LEU A 63 -1.97 -7.47 6.73
C LEU A 63 -1.43 -8.67 7.50
N LEU A 64 -0.82 -8.46 8.66
CA LEU A 64 -0.16 -9.50 9.45
C LEU A 64 -1.04 -10.76 9.69
N PRO A 65 -2.29 -10.65 10.17
CA PRO A 65 -3.16 -11.82 10.34
C PRO A 65 -3.56 -12.50 9.01
N MET A 66 -3.45 -11.79 7.89
CA MET A 66 -3.89 -12.28 6.57
C MET A 66 -2.81 -13.09 5.84
N LEU A 67 -1.52 -12.94 6.21
CA LEU A 67 -0.41 -13.66 5.58
C LEU A 67 -0.63 -15.19 5.60
N GLY A 68 -1.07 -15.73 6.75
CA GLY A 68 -1.38 -17.15 6.89
C GLY A 68 -2.61 -17.61 6.09
N MET A 69 -3.45 -16.68 5.67
CA MET A 69 -4.69 -16.95 4.91
C MET A 69 -4.44 -17.03 3.41
N ALA A 70 -3.37 -16.40 2.89
CA ALA A 70 -3.04 -16.37 1.47
C ALA A 70 -2.56 -17.75 0.96
N LYS A 71 -3.49 -18.68 0.70
CA LYS A 71 -3.17 -20.03 0.25
C LYS A 71 -2.81 -20.11 -1.23
N ALA A 72 -3.50 -19.33 -2.08
CA ALA A 72 -3.26 -19.29 -3.52
C ALA A 72 -1.94 -18.58 -3.85
N ASP A 73 -1.16 -19.13 -4.78
CA ASP A 73 0.13 -18.55 -5.16
C ASP A 73 -0.01 -17.15 -5.77
N SER A 74 -1.09 -16.90 -6.51
CA SER A 74 -1.41 -15.56 -7.01
C SER A 74 -1.55 -14.53 -5.88
N MET A 75 -2.21 -14.89 -4.78
CA MET A 75 -2.33 -14.00 -3.62
C MET A 75 -0.99 -13.80 -2.92
N LYS A 76 -0.20 -14.87 -2.75
CA LYS A 76 1.16 -14.76 -2.19
C LYS A 76 2.03 -13.81 -3.01
N CYS A 77 1.95 -13.88 -4.35
CA CYS A 77 2.64 -12.97 -5.24
C CYS A 77 2.23 -11.51 -5.01
N GLU A 78 0.94 -11.21 -4.83
CA GLU A 78 0.52 -9.83 -4.55
C GLU A 78 0.98 -9.32 -3.18
N PHE A 79 1.03 -10.18 -2.16
CA PHE A 79 1.64 -9.83 -0.87
C PHE A 79 3.13 -9.53 -1.04
N CYS A 80 3.87 -10.40 -1.72
CA CYS A 80 5.30 -10.18 -1.98
C CYS A 80 5.53 -8.89 -2.77
N TYR A 81 4.72 -8.63 -3.79
CA TYR A 81 4.77 -7.39 -4.57
C TYR A 81 4.58 -6.16 -3.67
N ALA A 82 3.50 -6.11 -2.89
CA ALA A 82 3.23 -5.00 -2.00
C ALA A 82 4.36 -4.79 -0.97
N LEU A 83 4.84 -5.87 -0.32
CA LEU A 83 5.91 -5.82 0.67
C LEU A 83 7.25 -5.34 0.08
N GLN A 84 7.57 -5.76 -1.14
CA GLN A 84 8.74 -5.27 -1.85
C GLN A 84 8.63 -3.76 -2.07
N ARG A 85 7.50 -3.28 -2.61
CA ARG A 85 7.29 -1.85 -2.89
C ARG A 85 7.31 -1.01 -1.61
N PHE A 86 6.77 -1.53 -0.50
CA PHE A 86 6.87 -0.87 0.80
C PHE A 86 8.33 -0.75 1.27
N SER A 87 9.12 -1.82 1.10
CA SER A 87 10.52 -1.81 1.49
C SER A 87 11.34 -0.82 0.66
N GLU A 88 11.10 -0.76 -0.65
CA GLU A 88 11.71 0.23 -1.56
C GLU A 88 11.31 1.66 -1.17
N SER A 89 10.02 1.90 -0.91
CA SER A 89 9.49 3.20 -0.48
C SER A 89 10.12 3.66 0.84
N ILE A 90 10.27 2.78 1.83
CA ILE A 90 10.95 3.11 3.10
C ILE A 90 12.42 3.46 2.86
N GLN A 91 13.14 2.70 2.03
CA GLN A 91 14.53 3.00 1.72
C GLN A 91 14.68 4.35 1.02
N GLU A 92 13.82 4.65 0.05
CA GLU A 92 13.80 5.93 -0.66
C GLU A 92 13.45 7.09 0.28
N TYR A 93 12.49 6.90 1.18
CA TYR A 93 12.14 7.87 2.21
C TYR A 93 13.33 8.18 3.12
N LEU A 94 14.02 7.15 3.61
CA LEU A 94 15.18 7.28 4.49
C LEU A 94 16.35 7.96 3.78
N ALA A 95 16.56 7.67 2.50
CA ALA A 95 17.60 8.29 1.69
C ALA A 95 17.36 9.79 1.45
N ASN A 96 16.09 10.22 1.42
CA ASN A 96 15.68 11.59 1.11
C ASN A 96 14.99 12.29 2.29
N LEU A 97 15.34 11.93 3.53
CA LEU A 97 14.72 12.50 4.75
C LEU A 97 14.73 14.03 4.80
N ALA A 98 15.76 14.67 4.23
CA ALA A 98 15.86 16.12 4.18
C ALA A 98 14.82 16.80 3.27
N GLU A 99 14.21 16.04 2.35
CA GLU A 99 13.17 16.49 1.42
C GLU A 99 11.77 16.12 1.92
N ALA A 100 11.67 15.48 3.09
CA ALA A 100 10.39 15.13 3.67
C ALA A 100 9.60 16.41 4.00
N PRO A 101 8.31 16.49 3.63
CA PRO A 101 7.47 17.61 4.03
C PRO A 101 7.32 17.64 5.56
N ASP A 102 7.31 18.85 6.13
CA ASP A 102 7.11 19.11 7.57
C ASP A 102 5.78 18.57 8.12
#